data_AF-A0A940QF87-F1
#
_entry.id   AF-A0A940QF87-F1
#
_cell.length_a   1.000
_cell.length_b   1.000
_cell.length_c   1.000
_cell.angle_alpha   90.00
_cell.angle_beta   90.00
_cell.angle_gamma   90.00
#
_symmetry.space_group_name_H-M   'P 1'
#
loop_
_entity.id
_entity.type
_entity.pdbx_description
1 polymer ?
#
loop_
_entity_poly.entity_id
_entity_poly.type
_entity_poly.pdbx_seq_one_letter_code
_entity_poly.pdbx_strand_id
1 'polypeptide(L)'
;PVYYASANATLTAFADRLFYSSHFDKTMKVGAAVVSARRGGNTATFDQLNKYFSISSMPIVSSQYWNQVHGNNAEQVVQDLEGLQTMRTLGRNMAFLIKSIQLGKEQFGLPEKEPRVGTNFIR
;
A
#
# COMPACT_ATOMS: atom_id res chain seq x y z
N PRO A 1 0.50 -7.56 -10.07
CA PRO A 1 0.84 -7.55 -11.51
C PRO A 1 0.16 -6.36 -12.19
N VAL A 2 0.84 -5.75 -13.16
CA VAL A 2 0.36 -4.57 -13.89
C VAL A 2 -0.29 -4.97 -15.22
N TYR A 3 -1.49 -4.46 -15.46
CA TYR A 3 -2.25 -4.61 -16.71
C TYR A 3 -2.67 -3.24 -17.21
N TYR A 4 -2.21 -2.84 -18.40
CA TYR A 4 -2.51 -1.51 -18.98
C TYR A 4 -2.29 -0.35 -18.00
N ALA A 5 -1.16 -0.37 -17.27
CA ALA A 5 -0.82 0.61 -16.23
C ALA A 5 -1.81 0.68 -15.04
N SER A 6 -2.57 -0.39 -14.81
CA SER A 6 -3.50 -0.56 -13.68
C SER A 6 -3.34 -1.91 -12.97
N ALA A 7 -3.91 -2.02 -11.77
CA ALA A 7 -4.04 -3.29 -11.06
C ALA A 7 -5.02 -4.22 -11.77
N ASN A 8 -4.85 -5.54 -11.62
CA ASN A 8 -5.80 -6.48 -12.22
C ASN A 8 -7.21 -6.31 -11.64
N ALA A 9 -8.24 -6.54 -12.46
CA ALA A 9 -9.63 -6.26 -12.10
C ALA A 9 -10.08 -6.96 -10.80
N THR A 10 -9.63 -8.20 -10.56
CA THR A 10 -9.96 -8.94 -9.34
C THR A 10 -9.41 -8.27 -8.08
N LEU A 11 -8.18 -7.75 -8.12
CA LEU A 11 -7.59 -7.04 -6.98
C LEU A 11 -8.31 -5.71 -6.74
N THR A 12 -8.60 -4.96 -7.80
CA THR A 12 -9.35 -3.70 -7.71
C THR A 12 -10.74 -3.95 -7.10
N ALA A 13 -11.49 -4.93 -7.61
CA ALA A 13 -12.80 -5.29 -7.07
C ALA A 13 -12.73 -5.74 -5.60
N PHE A 14 -11.71 -6.54 -5.25
CA PHE A 14 -11.47 -6.94 -3.86
C PHE A 14 -11.16 -5.73 -2.97
N ALA A 15 -10.27 -4.83 -3.41
CA ALA A 15 -9.89 -3.64 -2.67
C ALA A 15 -11.09 -2.70 -2.46
N ASP A 16 -11.90 -2.48 -3.49
CA ASP A 16 -13.14 -1.69 -3.37
C ASP A 16 -14.06 -2.28 -2.29
N ARG A 17 -14.28 -3.60 -2.30
CA ARG A 17 -15.07 -4.27 -1.27
C ARG A 17 -14.43 -4.17 0.12
N LEU A 18 -13.14 -4.41 0.24
CA LEU A 18 -12.42 -4.36 1.50
C LEU A 18 -12.44 -2.95 2.10
N PHE A 19 -12.16 -1.92 1.31
CA PHE A 19 -11.94 -0.56 1.80
C PHE A 19 -13.22 0.24 1.92
N TYR A 20 -14.13 0.12 0.95
CA TYR A 20 -15.39 0.87 0.98
C TYR A 20 -16.45 0.19 1.85
N SER A 21 -16.47 -1.15 1.89
CA SER A 21 -17.67 -1.87 2.31
C SER A 21 -17.55 -2.67 3.60
N SER A 22 -16.33 -2.77 4.15
CA SER A 22 -16.12 -3.37 5.47
C SER A 22 -16.09 -2.29 6.55
N HIS A 23 -16.73 -2.56 7.68
CA HIS A 23 -16.96 -1.59 8.76
C HIS A 23 -15.89 -1.62 9.87
N PHE A 24 -14.88 -2.49 9.76
CA PHE A 24 -13.82 -2.51 10.76
C PHE A 24 -12.87 -1.32 10.59
N ASP A 25 -12.32 -0.86 11.71
CA ASP A 25 -11.40 0.27 11.74
C ASP A 25 -10.03 -0.10 11.12
N LYS A 26 -9.65 0.68 10.12
CA LYS A 26 -8.39 0.52 9.37
C LYS A 26 -7.35 1.55 9.78
N THR A 27 -7.71 2.54 10.60
CA THR A 27 -6.82 3.60 11.04
C THR A 27 -5.57 3.03 11.69
N MET A 28 -4.41 3.54 11.27
CA MET A 28 -3.08 3.12 11.73
C MET A 28 -2.71 1.66 11.45
N LYS A 29 -3.49 0.92 10.65
CA LYS A 29 -2.99 -0.35 10.08
C LYS A 29 -1.95 -0.06 9.02
N VAL A 30 -0.84 -0.76 9.07
CA VAL A 30 0.26 -0.60 8.12
C VAL A 30 -0.09 -1.21 6.77
N GLY A 31 0.05 -0.44 5.68
CA GLY A 31 -0.22 -0.88 4.31
C GLY A 31 1.01 -0.73 3.42
N ALA A 32 1.19 -1.66 2.47
CA ALA A 32 2.23 -1.58 1.45
C ALA A 32 1.73 -2.20 0.15
N ALA A 33 1.66 -1.42 -0.92
CA ALA A 33 1.44 -1.96 -2.26
C ALA A 33 2.78 -2.45 -2.83
N VAL A 34 2.75 -3.58 -3.54
CA VAL A 34 3.87 -4.05 -4.37
C VAL A 34 3.34 -4.29 -5.78
N VAL A 35 4.04 -3.76 -6.78
CA VAL A 35 3.68 -3.92 -8.19
C VAL A 35 4.77 -4.66 -8.95
N SER A 36 4.37 -5.32 -10.03
CA SER A 36 5.29 -6.06 -10.89
C SER A 36 4.87 -5.90 -12.34
N ALA A 37 5.84 -5.58 -13.20
CA ALA A 37 5.64 -5.45 -14.64
C ALA A 37 6.86 -5.94 -15.41
N ARG A 38 6.64 -6.40 -16.65
CA ARG A 38 7.75 -6.74 -17.55
C ARG A 38 8.56 -5.50 -17.98
N ARG A 39 7.90 -4.35 -18.18
CA ARG A 39 8.53 -3.14 -18.75
C ARG A 39 8.04 -1.80 -18.20
N GLY A 40 6.75 -1.64 -17.93
CA GLY A 40 6.22 -0.33 -17.53
C GLY A 40 4.77 -0.38 -17.03
N GLY A 41 4.29 0.78 -16.58
CA GLY A 41 2.97 0.95 -15.95
C GLY A 41 2.98 0.81 -14.43
N ASN A 42 4.12 0.49 -13.83
CA ASN A 42 4.26 0.31 -12.38
C ASN A 42 3.86 1.56 -11.58
N THR A 43 4.36 2.75 -11.96
CA THR A 43 4.07 4.00 -11.22
C THR A 43 2.57 4.27 -11.10
N ALA A 44 1.85 4.26 -12.22
CA ALA A 44 0.41 4.50 -12.22
C ALA A 44 -0.37 3.44 -11.41
N THR A 45 0.03 2.16 -11.49
CA THR A 45 -0.59 1.10 -10.70
C THR A 45 -0.27 1.22 -9.21
N PHE A 46 0.97 1.59 -8.87
CA PHE A 46 1.40 1.82 -7.50
C PHE A 46 0.61 2.97 -6.87
N ASP A 47 0.46 4.08 -7.60
CA ASP A 47 -0.35 5.22 -7.19
C ASP A 47 -1.83 4.83 -7.03
N GLN A 48 -2.38 4.04 -7.96
CA GLN A 48 -3.75 3.51 -7.87
C GLN A 48 -3.95 2.72 -6.57
N LEU A 49 -3.06 1.78 -6.27
CA LEU A 49 -3.18 0.90 -5.10
C LEU A 49 -2.98 1.65 -3.78
N ASN A 50 -2.06 2.62 -3.74
CA ASN A 50 -1.78 3.37 -2.50
C ASN A 50 -2.93 4.29 -2.08
N LYS A 51 -3.81 4.70 -3.00
CA LYS A 51 -5.02 5.49 -2.68
C LYS A 51 -5.88 4.80 -1.64
N TYR A 52 -6.02 3.48 -1.70
CA TYR A 52 -6.84 2.73 -0.73
C TYR A 52 -6.33 2.90 0.70
N PHE A 53 -5.01 2.86 0.89
CA PHE A 53 -4.39 3.04 2.20
C PHE A 53 -4.49 4.49 2.68
N SER A 54 -4.16 5.47 1.83
CA SER A 54 -4.18 6.87 2.23
C SER A 54 -5.58 7.37 2.57
N ILE A 55 -6.60 6.99 1.80
CA ILE A 55 -8.00 7.32 2.09
C ILE A 55 -8.47 6.70 3.42
N SER A 56 -7.89 5.57 3.81
CA SER A 56 -8.31 4.81 5.00
C SER A 56 -7.49 5.12 6.25
N SER A 57 -6.71 6.20 6.26
CA SER A 57 -5.84 6.57 7.39
C SER A 57 -4.84 5.45 7.75
N MET A 58 -4.36 4.73 6.73
CA MET A 58 -3.33 3.69 6.88
C MET A 58 -1.95 4.26 6.54
N PRO A 59 -0.96 4.14 7.43
CA PRO A 59 0.43 4.45 7.10
C PRO A 59 0.93 3.58 5.95
N ILE A 60 1.42 4.23 4.89
CA ILE A 60 1.99 3.57 3.71
C ILE A 60 3.48 3.35 3.95
N VAL A 61 3.93 2.09 3.83
CA VAL A 61 5.35 1.75 3.98
C VAL A 61 6.08 1.95 2.66
N SER A 62 7.10 2.80 2.71
CA SER A 62 8.08 2.93 1.65
C SER A 62 9.26 1.98 1.84
N SER A 63 9.96 1.73 0.74
CA SER A 63 11.28 1.11 0.73
C SER A 63 12.36 2.14 0.34
N GLN A 64 13.56 1.66 0.06
CA GLN A 64 14.66 2.45 -0.53
C GLN A 64 14.37 2.97 -1.94
N TYR A 65 13.34 2.43 -2.59
CA TYR A 65 12.77 2.93 -3.84
C TYR A 65 11.27 2.60 -3.87
N TRP A 66 10.56 2.96 -4.95
CA TRP A 66 9.16 2.53 -5.11
C TRP A 66 9.05 1.00 -5.08
N ASN A 67 8.00 0.49 -4.44
CA ASN A 67 7.80 -0.94 -4.16
C ASN A 67 7.41 -1.70 -5.45
N GLN A 68 8.34 -1.81 -6.38
CA GLN A 68 8.14 -2.40 -7.69
C GLN A 68 9.27 -3.36 -8.05
N VAL A 69 8.95 -4.38 -8.85
CA VAL A 69 9.91 -5.33 -9.40
C VAL A 69 9.65 -5.55 -10.89
N HIS A 70 10.67 -5.95 -11.63
CA HIS A 70 10.60 -6.22 -13.07
C HIS A 70 10.88 -7.67 -13.43
N GLY A 71 10.07 -8.21 -14.34
CA GLY A 71 10.22 -9.56 -14.87
C GLY A 71 8.93 -10.07 -15.51
N ASN A 72 9.05 -10.96 -16.50
CA ASN A 72 7.90 -11.59 -17.14
C ASN A 72 7.39 -12.81 -16.36
N ASN A 73 8.24 -13.40 -15.53
CA ASN A 73 7.97 -14.55 -14.67
C ASN A 73 8.80 -14.45 -13.38
N ALA A 74 8.59 -15.39 -12.46
CA ALA A 74 9.28 -15.39 -11.17
C ALA A 74 10.80 -15.51 -11.33
N GLU A 75 11.26 -16.34 -12.27
CA GLU A 75 12.68 -16.59 -12.53
C GLU A 75 13.40 -15.33 -13.02
N GLN A 76 12.72 -14.47 -13.79
CA GLN A 76 13.23 -13.18 -14.21
C GLN A 76 13.17 -12.13 -13.10
N VAL A 77 12.12 -12.12 -12.27
CA VAL A 77 12.05 -11.22 -11.11
C VAL A 77 13.22 -11.46 -10.14
N VAL A 78 13.67 -12.70 -10.00
CA VAL A 78 14.84 -13.01 -9.16
C VAL A 78 16.13 -12.36 -9.69
N GLN A 79 16.18 -12.04 -10.99
CA GLN A 79 17.32 -11.36 -11.62
C GLN A 79 17.26 -9.83 -11.48
N ASP A 80 16.10 -9.27 -11.09
CA ASP A 80 15.97 -7.85 -10.71
C ASP A 80 16.53 -7.63 -9.30
N LEU A 81 17.86 -7.55 -9.21
CA LEU A 81 18.57 -7.47 -7.94
C LEU A 81 18.21 -6.21 -7.13
N GLU A 82 17.95 -5.09 -7.80
CA GLU A 82 17.51 -3.84 -7.18
C GLU A 82 16.06 -3.95 -6.69
N GLY A 83 15.18 -4.54 -7.49
CA GLY A 83 13.82 -4.86 -7.08
C GLY A 83 13.80 -5.78 -5.85
N LEU A 84 14.61 -6.83 -5.83
CA LEU A 84 14.74 -7.72 -4.67
C LEU A 84 15.33 -7.01 -3.44
N GLN A 85 16.28 -6.10 -3.63
CA GLN A 85 16.81 -5.27 -2.53
C GLN A 85 15.70 -4.39 -1.95
N THR A 86 14.91 -3.77 -2.83
CA THR A 86 13.72 -2.99 -2.47
C THR A 86 12.71 -3.83 -1.70
N MET A 87 12.46 -5.09 -2.07
CA MET A 87 11.53 -5.96 -1.33
C MET A 87 12.05 -6.32 0.07
N ARG A 88 13.35 -6.61 0.21
CA ARG A 88 13.96 -6.89 1.52
C ARG A 88 13.89 -5.67 2.44
N THR A 89 14.18 -4.49 1.93
CA THR A 89 14.11 -3.24 2.69
C THR A 89 12.67 -2.90 3.06
N LEU A 90 11.70 -3.12 2.16
CA LEU A 90 10.27 -2.97 2.44
C LEU A 90 9.84 -3.84 3.62
N GLY A 91 10.22 -5.12 3.62
CA GLY A 91 9.91 -6.04 4.71
C GLY A 91 10.45 -5.58 6.07
N ARG A 92 11.69 -5.08 6.11
CA ARG A 92 12.30 -4.52 7.34
C ARG A 92 11.56 -3.28 7.82
N ASN A 93 11.24 -2.34 6.93
CA ASN A 93 10.52 -1.12 7.25
C ASN A 93 9.09 -1.44 7.74
N MET A 94 8.43 -2.39 7.11
CA MET A 94 7.08 -2.82 7.50
C MET A 94 7.09 -3.47 8.89
N ALA A 95 8.05 -4.36 9.15
CA ALA A 95 8.19 -4.99 10.46
C ALA A 95 8.47 -3.96 11.56
N PHE A 96 9.30 -2.95 11.28
CA PHE A 96 9.55 -1.85 12.21
C PHE A 96 8.27 -1.05 12.48
N LEU A 97 7.57 -0.58 11.44
CA LEU A 97 6.34 0.22 11.62
C LEU A 97 5.23 -0.53 12.36
N ILE A 98 5.03 -1.82 12.06
CA ILE A 98 4.03 -2.64 12.76
C ILE A 98 4.34 -2.67 14.27
N LYS A 99 5.61 -2.93 14.63
CA LYS A 99 6.04 -2.97 16.04
C LYS A 99 5.92 -1.60 16.69
N SER A 100 6.40 -0.55 16.04
CA SER A 100 6.38 0.81 16.56
C SER A 100 4.96 1.34 16.79
N ILE A 101 4.03 1.04 15.89
CA ILE A 101 2.61 1.42 16.06
C ILE A 101 1.98 0.62 17.19
N GLN A 102 2.29 -0.66 17.34
CA GLN A 102 1.78 -1.45 18.46
C GLN A 102 2.26 -0.89 19.80
N LEU A 103 3.57 -0.61 19.94
CA LEU A 103 4.14 0.02 21.13
C LEU A 103 3.53 1.40 21.38
N GLY A 104 3.41 2.23 20.35
CA GLY A 104 2.79 3.55 20.45
C GLY A 104 1.33 3.47 20.86
N LYS A 105 0.58 2.48 20.37
CA LYS A 105 -0.81 2.23 20.77
C LYS A 105 -0.92 1.84 22.23
N GLU A 106 -0.01 1.02 22.74
CA GLU A 106 0.03 0.62 24.15
C GLU A 106 0.36 1.82 25.07
N GLN A 107 1.27 2.70 24.63
CA GLN A 107 1.73 3.83 25.43
C GLN A 107 0.84 5.07 25.35
N PHE A 108 0.31 5.39 24.17
CA PHE A 108 -0.38 6.64 23.88
C PHE A 108 -1.82 6.45 23.37
N GLY A 109 -2.24 5.22 23.10
CA GLY A 109 -3.48 4.95 22.37
C GLY A 109 -3.35 5.22 20.87
N LEU A 110 -4.46 5.05 20.14
CA LEU A 110 -4.54 5.47 18.74
C LEU A 110 -4.87 6.97 18.67
N PRO A 111 -4.42 7.68 17.60
CA PRO A 111 -4.82 9.07 17.37
C PRO A 111 -6.34 9.23 17.37
N GLU A 112 -6.82 10.30 18.04
CA GLU A 112 -8.24 10.66 18.00
C GLU A 112 -8.66 11.03 16.59
N LYS A 113 -9.85 10.56 16.18
CA LYS A 113 -10.41 10.87 14.86
C LYS A 113 -11.15 12.20 14.92
N GLU A 114 -10.76 13.12 14.05
CA GLU A 114 -11.51 14.36 13.87
C GLU A 114 -12.94 14.08 13.37
N PRO A 115 -13.97 14.74 13.93
CA PRO A 115 -15.33 14.69 13.39
C PRO A 115 -15.35 15.09 11.91
N ARG A 116 -15.90 14.22 11.06
CA ARG A 116 -15.94 14.47 9.61
C ARG A 116 -16.86 15.65 9.28
N VAL A 117 -16.31 16.69 8.64
CA VAL A 117 -17.08 17.76 8.00
C VAL A 117 -17.18 17.49 6.51
N GLY A 118 -18.41 17.33 6.00
CA GLY A 118 -18.67 17.10 4.57
C GLY A 118 -19.09 18.39 3.87
N THR A 119 -18.26 18.89 2.96
CA THR A 119 -18.63 19.95 2.01
C THR A 119 -18.61 19.34 0.60
N ASN A 120 -19.77 19.27 -0.07
CA ASN A 120 -19.89 18.61 -1.38
C ASN A 120 -19.43 19.52 -2.52
N PHE A 121 -18.19 20.05 -2.41
CA PHE A 121 -17.64 21.11 -3.26
C PHE A 121 -18.48 22.41 -3.25
N ILE A 122 -19.41 22.51 -2.30
CA ILE A 122 -20.35 23.60 -2.07
C ILE A 122 -20.38 23.89 -0.56
N ARG A 123 -20.77 25.11 -0.22
CA ARG A 123 -21.02 25.53 1.17
C ARG A 123 -22.49 25.40 1.50
#